data_AF-A0A3P7CD85-F1
#
_entry.id   AF-A0A3P7CD85-F1
#
_cell.length_a   1.000
_cell.length_b   1.000
_cell.length_c   1.000
_cell.angle_alpha   90.00
_cell.angle_beta   90.00
_cell.angle_gamma   90.00
#
_symmetry.space_group_name_H-M   'P 1'
#
loop_
_entity.id
_entity.type
_entity.pdbx_description
1 polymer ?
#
loop_
_entity_poly.entity_id
_entity_poly.type
_entity_poly.pdbx_seq_one_letter_code
_entity_poly.pdbx_strand_id
1 'polypeptide(L)' 'MTLDFSDIDLDEVITKVSTGYRLPNPSKLGFTCEKAAYNLMLDCWSDEPEARPSFRDVCFLLKDMFSEDEDIYASLD' A
#
# COMPACT_ATOMS: atom_id res chain seq x y z
N MET A 1 -8.15 -1.38 16.90
CA MET A 1 -6.98 -0.95 16.11
C MET A 1 -7.39 -1.09 14.66
N THR A 2 -7.84 0.01 14.08
CA THR A 2 -8.30 0.05 12.68
C THR A 2 -7.09 0.07 11.74
N LEU A 3 -7.33 -0.24 10.47
CA LEU A 3 -6.29 -0.27 9.42
C LEU A 3 -5.97 1.12 8.84
N ASP A 4 -6.42 2.16 9.52
CA ASP A 4 -6.34 3.55 9.08
C ASP A 4 -6.06 4.45 10.28
N PHE A 5 -6.01 5.75 10.02
CA PHE A 5 -5.87 6.77 11.05
C PHE A 5 -7.21 7.16 11.69
N SER A 6 -8.28 6.36 11.59
CA SER A 6 -9.62 6.74 12.08
C SER A 6 -9.69 7.04 13.56
N ASP A 7 -8.82 6.42 14.37
CA ASP A 7 -8.74 6.62 15.81
C ASP A 7 -7.80 7.78 16.21
N ILE A 8 -7.27 8.54 15.24
CA ILE A 8 -6.25 9.58 15.45
C ILE A 8 -6.77 10.92 14.91
N ASP A 9 -6.66 11.98 15.72
CA ASP A 9 -7.03 13.33 15.30
C ASP A 9 -6.19 13.81 14.12
N LEU A 10 -6.81 14.57 13.20
CA LEU A 10 -6.19 15.00 11.95
C LEU A 10 -4.83 15.71 12.16
N ASP A 11 -4.71 16.58 13.15
CA ASP A 11 -3.47 17.30 13.45
C ASP A 11 -2.34 16.35 13.89
N GLU A 12 -2.69 15.29 14.61
CA GLU A 12 -1.74 14.25 15.00
C GLU A 12 -1.34 13.40 13.80
N VAL A 13 -2.28 13.10 12.88
CA VAL A 13 -1.96 12.41 11.61
C VAL A 13 -0.97 13.22 10.79
N ILE A 14 -1.22 14.52 10.60
CA ILE A 14 -0.32 15.43 9.87
C ILE A 14 1.07 15.41 10.52
N THR A 15 1.14 15.55 11.83
CA THR A 15 2.41 15.55 12.57
C THR A 15 3.17 14.23 12.39
N LYS A 16 2.49 13.09 12.54
CA LYS A 16 3.09 11.76 12.34
C LYS A 16 3.60 11.57 10.92
N VAL A 17 2.77 11.83 9.91
CA VAL A 17 3.15 11.63 8.50
C VAL A 17 4.31 12.53 8.11
N SER A 18 4.31 13.80 8.56
CA SER A 18 5.39 14.77 8.28
C SER A 18 6.73 14.40 8.93
N THR A 19 6.73 13.55 9.97
CA THR A 19 7.94 13.05 10.63
C THR A 19 8.37 11.67 10.13
N GLY A 20 7.80 11.21 9.01
CA GLY A 20 8.13 9.94 8.37
C GLY A 20 7.40 8.73 8.93
N TYR A 21 6.47 8.90 9.87
CA TYR A 21 5.65 7.77 10.31
C TYR A 21 4.76 7.27 9.18
N ARG A 22 4.68 5.94 9.03
CA ARG A 22 3.74 5.25 8.16
C ARG A 22 3.06 4.13 8.96
N LEU A 23 1.85 3.77 8.56
CA LEU A 23 1.12 2.67 9.18
C LEU A 23 1.95 1.38 9.08
N PRO A 24 1.97 0.53 10.12
CA PRO A 24 2.65 -0.75 10.05
C PRO A 24 2.02 -1.65 8.99
N ASN A 25 2.77 -2.64 8.52
CA ASN A 25 2.22 -3.67 7.64
C ASN A 25 0.94 -4.29 8.26
N PRO A 26 -0.19 -4.31 7.53
CA PRO A 26 -1.48 -4.86 7.99
C PRO A 26 -1.42 -6.29 8.55
N SER A 27 -0.43 -7.10 8.15
CA SER A 27 -0.17 -8.44 8.72
C SER A 27 0.05 -8.43 10.23
N LYS A 28 0.59 -7.33 10.78
CA LYS A 28 0.71 -7.16 12.24
C LYS A 28 -0.63 -7.04 12.96
N LEU A 29 -1.70 -6.76 12.22
CA LEU A 29 -3.07 -6.63 12.72
C LEU A 29 -3.96 -7.82 12.31
N GLY A 30 -3.37 -8.87 11.73
CA GLY A 30 -4.07 -10.10 11.35
C GLY A 30 -4.66 -10.12 9.94
N PHE A 31 -4.34 -9.12 9.10
CA PHE A 31 -4.77 -9.10 7.70
C PHE A 31 -3.72 -9.71 6.77
N THR A 32 -4.16 -10.39 5.71
CA THR A 32 -3.23 -10.85 4.67
C THR A 32 -2.65 -9.65 3.95
N CYS A 33 -1.33 -9.48 4.03
CA CYS A 33 -0.61 -8.45 3.29
C CYS A 33 0.83 -8.92 3.04
N GLU A 34 1.11 -9.22 1.78
CA GLU A 34 2.45 -9.63 1.38
C GLU A 34 3.45 -8.49 1.53
N LYS A 35 4.71 -8.86 1.80
CA LYS A 35 5.79 -7.88 1.97
C LYS A 35 5.93 -6.99 0.72
N ALA A 36 5.80 -7.57 -0.47
CA ALA A 36 5.90 -6.84 -1.71
C ALA A 36 4.78 -5.79 -1.84
N ALA A 37 3.53 -6.15 -1.53
CA ALA A 37 2.39 -5.23 -1.57
C ALA A 37 2.58 -4.06 -0.57
N TYR A 38 3.07 -4.34 0.63
CA TYR A 38 3.36 -3.30 1.61
C TYR A 38 4.55 -2.41 1.22
N ASN A 39 5.58 -2.97 0.59
CA ASN A 39 6.68 -2.16 0.06
C ASN A 39 6.17 -1.19 -1.02
N LEU A 40 5.27 -1.62 -1.90
CA LEU A 40 4.62 -0.74 -2.86
C LEU A 40 3.84 0.39 -2.19
N MET A 41 3.17 0.14 -1.06
CA MET A 41 2.54 1.20 -0.27
C MET A 41 3.57 2.21 0.26
N LEU A 42 4.71 1.73 0.76
CA LEU A 42 5.81 2.60 1.22
C LEU A 42 6.38 3.46 0.09
N ASP A 43 6.56 2.89 -1.10
CA ASP A 43 7.04 3.62 -2.29
C ASP A 43 6.03 4.73 -2.68
N CYS A 44 4.74 4.41 -2.69
CA CYS A 44 3.66 5.40 -2.90
C CYS A 44 3.64 6.50 -1.82
N TRP A 45 4.07 6.18 -0.59
CA TRP A 45 4.13 7.11 0.54
C TRP A 45 5.50 7.74 0.75
N SER A 46 6.38 7.73 -0.27
CA SER A 46 7.66 8.45 -0.22
C SER A 46 7.46 9.92 0.14
N ASP A 47 8.34 10.43 1.00
CA ASP A 47 8.37 11.85 1.38
C ASP A 47 8.71 12.71 0.16
N GLU A 48 9.73 12.31 -0.59
CA GLU A 48 10.12 12.90 -1.88
C GLU A 48 9.08 12.55 -2.95
N PRO A 49 8.32 13.53 -3.49
CA PRO A 49 7.28 13.28 -4.49
C PRO A 49 7.80 12.63 -5.78
N GLU A 50 9.02 12.96 -6.20
CA GLU A 50 9.66 12.47 -7.42
C GLU A 50 10.08 11.00 -7.32
N ALA A 51 10.21 10.48 -6.09
CA ALA A 51 10.51 9.07 -5.84
C ALA A 51 9.24 8.20 -5.83
N ARG A 52 8.04 8.79 -5.85
CA ARG A 52 6.79 8.03 -5.90
C ARG A 52 6.62 7.40 -7.29
N PRO A 53 6.22 6.12 -7.37
CA PRO A 53 6.01 5.46 -8.65
C PRO A 53 4.86 6.12 -9.41
N SER A 54 4.93 6.08 -10.74
CA SER A 54 3.78 6.50 -11.55
C SER A 54 2.67 5.45 -11.43
N PHE A 55 1.42 5.84 -11.70
CA PHE A 55 0.33 4.87 -11.77
C PHE A 55 0.59 3.74 -12.77
N ARG A 56 1.35 3.99 -13.84
CA ARG A 56 1.77 2.97 -14.79
C ARG A 56 2.65 1.91 -14.11
N ASP A 57 3.61 2.34 -13.31
CA ASP A 57 4.54 1.45 -12.60
C ASP A 57 3.79 0.67 -11.51
N VAL A 58 2.90 1.34 -10.77
CA VAL A 58 2.02 0.69 -9.78
C VAL A 58 1.19 -0.41 -10.43
N CYS A 59 0.53 -0.12 -11.55
CA CYS A 59 -0.25 -1.12 -12.28
C CYS A 59 0.60 -2.29 -12.79
N PHE A 60 1.82 -2.02 -13.26
CA PHE A 60 2.74 -3.07 -13.71
C PHE A 60 3.17 -3.97 -12.54
N LEU A 61 3.58 -3.39 -11.41
CA LEU A 61 4.00 -4.12 -10.22
C LEU A 61 2.86 -4.94 -9.61
N LEU A 62 1.65 -4.38 -9.55
CA LEU A 62 0.48 -5.13 -9.08
C LEU A 62 0.17 -6.30 -10.01
N LYS A 63 0.22 -6.12 -11.33
CA LYS A 63 0.00 -7.22 -12.27
C LYS A 63 1.05 -8.32 -12.12
N ASP A 64 2.31 -7.95 -11.93
CA ASP A 64 3.40 -8.91 -11.70
C ASP A 64 3.15 -9.73 -10.41
N MET A 65 2.72 -9.07 -9.33
CA MET A 65 2.35 -9.74 -8.06
C MET A 65 1.21 -10.75 -8.21
N PHE A 66 0.22 -10.45 -9.06
CA PHE A 66 -0.96 -11.28 -9.28
C PHE A 66 -0.88 -12.11 -10.57
N SER A 67 0.29 -12.19 -11.22
CA SER A 67 0.45 -12.83 -12.53
C SER A 67 0.29 -14.35 -12.51
N GLU A 68 0.20 -14.97 -11.32
CA GLU A 68 -0.21 -16.37 -11.17
C GLU A 68 -1.74 -16.59 -11.22
N ASP A 69 -2.55 -15.53 -11.28
CA ASP A 69 -4.03 -15.56 -11.33
C ASP A 69 -4.61 -15.22 -12.74
N GLU A 70 -3.86 -15.44 -13.83
CA GLU A 70 -4.36 -15.19 -15.20
C GLU A 70 -5.57 -16.08 -15.60
N ASP A 71 -5.94 -17.09 -14.81
CA ASP A 71 -7.06 -18.00 -15.10
C ASP A 71 -8.44 -17.51 -14.60
N ILE A 72 -8.53 -16.41 -13.83
CA ILE A 72 -9.82 -15.99 -13.21
C ILE A 72 -10.66 -15.10 -14.14
N TYR A 73 -10.05 -14.30 -15.01
CA TYR A 73 -10.79 -13.46 -15.95
C TYR A 73 -11.18 -14.19 -17.26
N ALA A 74 -10.51 -15.30 -17.57
CA ALA A 74 -10.79 -16.11 -18.77
C ALA A 74 -12.00 -17.05 -18.62
N SER A 75 -12.64 -17.10 -17.44
CA SER A 75 -13.71 -18.04 -17.10
C SER A 75 -15.10 -17.39 -16.92
N LEU A 76 -15.29 -16.15 -17.41
CA LEU A 76 -16.58 -15.45 -17.41
C LEU A 76 -17.34 -15.50 -18.77
N ASP A 77 -16.98 -16.42 -19.67
CA ASP A 77 -17.73 -16.74 -20.90
C ASP A 77 -18.57 -18.03 -20.73
#